data_AF-A0A1M6QT36-F1
#
_entry.id   AF-A0A1M6QT36-F1
#
_cell.length_a   1.000
_cell.length_b   1.000
_cell.length_c   1.000
_cell.angle_alpha   90.00
_cell.angle_beta   90.00
_cell.angle_gamma   90.00
#
_symmetry.space_group_name_H-M   'P 1'
#
loop_
_entity.id
_entity.type
_entity.pdbx_description
1 polymer ?
#
loop_
_entity_poly.entity_id
_entity_poly.type
_entity_poly.pdbx_seq_one_letter_code
_entity_poly.pdbx_strand_id
1 'polypeptide(L)'
;MSILRQTDQKTEVENGPGMVVGDYHFRCTLTREALLPAYKGSTFRGVFGHSLKRVVCTFKNKECHECLLNNRCLYAKIFIDESTFDPEQKGAPSIPKPYVIKPPKTINSHMLEGDAFDFHLLLFGDVNKELPYFVYAFSEIGNLGIGKRIDGHRAGFVVNEILHNEEVIYTDEEKTLTGGTYGNSVGLGKTPAPKDEPFVVQVFLETPLRLKFGNHLQADLPFHVLIRAALRRISTLFNQYGEGEPDLDYKGLVKRAQEVEAVDSNLHWYDWKRYSNRQDKSMLMGGISGSVDYFGKLEEFLPILRLAELLHVGKQTTFGLGEFRMEVMR
;
A
#
# COMPACT_ATOMS: atom_id res chain seq x y z
N MET A 1 -1.33 -5.96 -30.66
CA MET A 1 -2.77 -6.05 -30.34
C MET A 1 -2.92 -5.82 -28.84
N SER A 2 -3.15 -4.57 -28.44
CA SER A 2 -3.32 -4.20 -27.04
C SER A 2 -4.76 -4.46 -26.64
N ILE A 3 -4.96 -5.33 -25.66
CA ILE A 3 -6.28 -5.51 -25.04
C ILE A 3 -6.47 -4.33 -24.08
N LEU A 4 -7.48 -3.52 -24.42
CA LEU A 4 -7.94 -2.35 -23.69
C LEU A 4 -8.35 -2.74 -22.27
N ARG A 5 -7.80 -2.01 -21.29
CA ARG A 5 -8.19 -2.09 -19.88
C ARG A 5 -9.56 -1.44 -19.72
N GLN A 6 -10.55 -2.21 -19.30
CA GLN A 6 -11.73 -1.70 -18.61
C GLN A 6 -11.52 -1.93 -17.11
N THR A 7 -10.92 -0.96 -16.45
CA THR A 7 -10.92 -0.85 -14.98
C THR A 7 -11.71 0.39 -14.62
N ASP A 8 -13.02 0.33 -14.86
CA ASP A 8 -14.01 1.27 -14.33
C ASP A 8 -15.15 0.44 -13.72
N GLN A 9 -14.88 -0.13 -12.54
CA GLN A 9 -15.95 -0.52 -11.63
C GLN A 9 -15.82 0.37 -10.40
N LYS A 10 -16.56 1.48 -10.43
CA LYS A 10 -16.91 2.23 -9.23
C LYS A 10 -17.60 1.26 -8.27
N THR A 11 -16.92 0.90 -7.19
CA THR A 11 -17.55 0.19 -6.07
C THR A 11 -18.48 1.17 -5.38
N GLU A 12 -19.72 1.31 -5.86
CA GLU A 12 -20.75 2.07 -5.16
C GLU A 12 -20.97 1.46 -3.77
N VAL A 13 -20.91 2.31 -2.75
CA VAL A 13 -21.13 1.94 -1.34
C VAL A 13 -22.63 1.71 -1.16
N GLU A 14 -23.10 0.46 -1.22
CA GLU A 14 -24.46 0.12 -0.79
C GLU A 14 -24.44 -0.29 0.69
N ASN A 15 -25.08 0.53 1.53
CA ASN A 15 -25.48 0.23 2.92
C ASN A 15 -24.37 -0.38 3.82
N GLY A 16 -23.25 0.32 3.97
CA GLY A 16 -22.20 -0.01 4.93
C GLY A 16 -21.27 1.19 5.16
N PRO A 17 -20.37 1.14 6.16
CA PRO A 17 -19.44 2.23 6.41
C PRO A 17 -18.53 2.43 5.19
N GLY A 18 -18.36 3.67 4.76
CA GLY A 18 -17.42 4.06 3.71
C GLY A 18 -16.05 4.46 4.27
N MET A 19 -15.04 4.44 3.41
CA MET A 19 -13.74 5.06 3.68
C MET A 19 -13.24 5.75 2.42
N VAL A 20 -12.77 6.98 2.54
CA VAL A 20 -12.15 7.70 1.42
C VAL A 20 -10.80 7.04 1.07
N VAL A 21 -10.57 6.72 -0.20
CA VAL A 21 -9.29 6.25 -0.70
C VAL A 21 -8.86 7.13 -1.87
N GLY A 22 -7.71 7.77 -1.73
CA GLY A 22 -7.03 8.46 -2.83
C GLY A 22 -5.93 7.59 -3.40
N ASP A 23 -5.91 7.45 -4.72
CA ASP A 23 -4.77 6.95 -5.47
C ASP A 23 -4.17 8.11 -6.27
N TYR A 24 -2.93 8.46 -5.94
CA TYR A 24 -2.20 9.57 -6.53
C TYR A 24 -1.01 9.04 -7.30
N HIS A 25 -1.06 9.15 -8.63
CA HIS A 25 -0.02 8.70 -9.54
C HIS A 25 0.97 9.83 -9.78
N PHE A 26 2.18 9.71 -9.25
CA PHE A 26 3.28 10.64 -9.45
C PHE A 26 4.08 10.23 -10.68
N ARG A 27 4.16 11.12 -11.67
CA ARG A 27 5.06 10.99 -12.82
C ARG A 27 6.30 11.83 -12.58
N CYS A 28 7.47 11.23 -12.68
CA CYS A 28 8.73 11.85 -12.34
C CYS A 28 9.79 11.62 -13.42
N THR A 29 10.79 12.50 -13.43
CA THR A 29 11.97 12.41 -14.29
C THR A 29 13.22 12.54 -13.43
N LEU A 30 14.18 11.63 -13.58
CA LEU A 30 15.47 11.72 -12.91
C LEU A 30 16.28 12.91 -13.43
N THR A 31 16.81 13.72 -12.52
CA THR A 31 17.73 14.83 -12.85
C THR A 31 19.19 14.44 -12.64
N ARG A 32 19.44 13.29 -12.01
CA ARG A 32 20.75 12.65 -11.86
C ARG A 32 20.53 11.14 -11.83
N GLU A 33 21.51 10.39 -12.30
CA GLU A 33 21.45 8.92 -12.29
C GLU A 33 21.22 8.33 -10.90
N ALA A 34 20.55 7.17 -10.86
CA ALA A 34 20.13 6.50 -9.65
C ALA A 34 20.63 5.05 -9.57
N LEU A 35 21.22 4.72 -8.43
CA LEU A 35 21.46 3.35 -8.00
C LEU A 35 20.49 2.96 -6.88
N LEU A 36 19.46 2.19 -7.25
CA LEU A 36 18.37 1.75 -6.40
C LEU A 36 18.41 0.22 -6.21
N PRO A 37 17.89 -0.31 -5.09
CA PRO A 37 17.62 -1.75 -4.99
C PRO A 37 16.56 -2.17 -6.03
N ALA A 38 16.54 -3.47 -6.37
CA ALA A 38 15.55 -4.03 -7.28
C ALA A 38 14.12 -3.68 -6.83
N TYR A 39 13.82 -3.91 -5.55
CA TYR A 39 12.58 -3.44 -4.92
C TYR A 39 12.76 -2.07 -4.25
N LYS A 40 12.10 -1.05 -4.81
CA LYS A 40 12.32 0.37 -4.45
C LYS A 40 11.49 0.85 -3.26
N GLY A 41 10.51 0.07 -2.80
CA GLY A 41 9.54 0.49 -1.77
C GLY A 41 10.14 0.95 -0.45
N SER A 42 11.19 0.27 0.05
CA SER A 42 11.86 0.70 1.27
C SER A 42 12.64 2.00 1.12
N THR A 43 13.15 2.27 -0.10
CA THR A 43 13.86 3.52 -0.40
C THR A 43 12.88 4.67 -0.33
N PHE A 44 11.77 4.60 -1.09
CA PHE A 44 10.73 5.63 -1.14
C PHE A 44 10.12 5.88 0.24
N ARG A 45 9.68 4.82 0.95
CA ARG A 45 9.14 5.00 2.30
C ARG A 45 10.15 5.64 3.25
N GLY A 46 11.42 5.25 3.17
CA GLY A 46 12.48 5.78 4.01
C GLY A 46 12.64 7.29 3.84
N VAL A 47 12.85 7.74 2.61
CA VAL A 47 13.01 9.17 2.29
C VAL A 47 11.74 9.96 2.55
N PHE A 48 10.56 9.37 2.31
CA PHE A 48 9.27 9.99 2.58
C PHE A 48 9.09 10.31 4.07
N GLY A 49 9.40 9.38 4.97
CA GLY A 49 9.33 9.65 6.41
C GLY A 49 10.25 10.79 6.85
N HIS A 50 11.49 10.82 6.35
CA HIS A 50 12.42 11.91 6.67
C HIS A 50 11.95 13.26 6.12
N SER A 51 11.48 13.29 4.87
CA SER A 51 11.02 14.51 4.23
C SER A 51 9.76 15.05 4.89
N LEU A 52 8.74 14.21 5.09
CA LEU A 52 7.50 14.64 5.74
C LEU A 52 7.76 15.19 7.14
N LYS A 53 8.64 14.55 7.94
CA LYS A 53 9.04 15.10 9.24
C LYS A 53 9.62 16.51 9.10
N ARG A 54 10.52 16.74 8.14
CA ARG A 54 11.09 18.07 7.88
C ARG A 54 10.06 19.10 7.45
N VAL A 55 9.06 18.69 6.66
CA VAL A 55 8.00 19.57 6.16
C VAL A 55 7.06 20.02 7.29
N VAL A 56 6.64 19.10 8.16
CA VAL A 56 5.56 19.40 9.14
C VAL A 56 6.03 19.61 10.57
N CYS A 57 7.26 19.20 10.92
CA CYS A 57 7.74 19.29 12.29
C CYS A 57 8.34 20.67 12.57
N THR A 58 7.74 21.37 13.53
CA THR A 58 8.20 22.69 14.00
C THR A 58 9.42 22.59 14.94
N PHE A 59 9.65 21.43 15.56
CA PHE A 59 10.76 21.20 16.49
C PHE A 59 11.91 20.43 15.84
N LYS A 60 13.16 20.86 16.09
CA LYS A 60 14.36 20.21 15.53
C LYS A 60 14.85 19.01 16.36
N ASN A 61 14.82 19.12 17.69
CA ASN A 61 15.46 18.16 18.60
C ASN A 61 14.50 17.65 19.70
N LYS A 62 13.23 17.41 19.34
CA LYS A 62 12.23 16.88 20.28
C LYS A 62 11.75 15.51 19.81
N GLU A 63 11.69 14.57 20.73
CA GLU A 63 11.10 13.27 20.47
C GLU A 63 9.59 13.39 20.28
N CYS A 64 9.03 12.66 19.31
CA CYS A 64 7.61 12.83 18.95
C CYS A 64 6.68 12.50 20.11
N HIS A 65 7.01 11.50 20.94
CA HIS A 65 6.18 11.09 22.08
C HIS A 65 6.12 12.13 23.21
N GLU A 66 7.11 13.02 23.31
CA GLU A 66 7.14 14.11 24.29
C GLU A 66 6.54 15.42 23.72
N CYS A 67 6.18 15.42 22.44
CA CYS A 67 5.73 16.61 21.73
C CYS A 67 4.27 16.94 22.09
N LEU A 68 4.02 18.18 22.50
CA LEU A 68 2.67 18.68 22.81
C LEU A 68 1.70 18.55 21.63
N LEU A 69 2.22 18.54 20.40
CA LEU A 69 1.43 18.44 19.17
C LEU A 69 1.17 17.00 18.72
N ASN A 70 1.67 15.97 19.42
CA ASN A 70 1.63 14.58 18.95
C ASN A 70 0.25 14.16 18.44
N ASN A 71 -0.80 14.35 19.25
CA ASN A 71 -2.17 13.91 18.94
C ASN A 71 -2.79 14.57 17.70
N ARG A 72 -2.24 15.68 17.21
CA ARG A 72 -2.71 16.39 16.01
C ARG A 72 -1.64 16.52 14.93
N CYS A 73 -0.44 15.98 15.14
CA CYS A 73 0.67 16.11 14.22
C CYS A 73 0.51 15.12 13.06
N LEU A 74 0.53 15.63 11.83
CA LEU A 74 0.45 14.79 10.64
C LEU A 74 1.53 13.71 10.62
N TYR A 75 2.79 14.06 10.93
CA TYR A 75 3.87 13.07 10.99
C TYR A 75 3.61 11.99 12.04
N ALA A 76 3.09 12.37 13.22
CA ALA A 76 2.75 11.41 14.27
C ALA A 76 1.66 10.44 13.80
N LYS A 77 0.55 10.96 13.25
CA LYS A 77 -0.55 10.17 12.69
C LYS A 77 -0.09 9.17 11.62
N ILE A 78 0.89 9.53 10.79
CA ILE A 78 1.36 8.69 9.68
C ILE A 78 2.44 7.68 10.10
N PHE A 79 3.35 8.04 11.02
CA PHE A 79 4.57 7.26 11.27
C PHE A 79 4.71 6.71 12.68
N ILE A 80 4.07 7.32 13.68
CA ILE A 80 4.22 6.95 15.07
C ILE A 80 3.21 5.87 15.42
N ASP A 81 3.64 4.86 16.15
CA ASP A 81 2.80 3.78 16.65
C ASP A 81 2.71 3.93 18.17
N GLU A 82 1.54 4.29 18.68
CA GLU A 82 1.34 4.60 20.10
C GLU A 82 1.69 3.41 21.00
N SER A 83 1.48 2.18 20.51
CA SER A 83 1.84 0.94 21.20
C SER A 83 3.36 0.80 21.46
N THR A 84 4.20 1.61 20.80
CA THR A 84 5.65 1.58 21.02
C THR A 84 6.11 2.36 22.25
N PHE A 85 5.23 3.16 22.88
CA PHE A 85 5.57 4.00 24.02
C PHE A 85 4.88 3.58 25.32
N ASP A 86 3.85 2.74 25.24
CA ASP A 86 3.14 2.21 26.40
C ASP A 86 3.57 0.76 26.69
N PRO A 87 4.30 0.51 27.80
CA PRO A 87 4.68 -0.83 28.20
C PRO A 87 3.51 -1.78 28.45
N GLU A 88 2.33 -1.28 28.83
CA GLU A 88 1.12 -2.08 29.07
C GLU A 88 0.48 -2.55 27.76
N GLN A 89 0.76 -1.85 26.64
CA GLN A 89 0.33 -2.23 25.30
C GLN A 89 1.35 -3.08 24.54
N LYS A 90 2.41 -3.58 25.22
CA LYS A 90 3.37 -4.52 24.63
C LYS A 90 2.66 -5.79 24.15
N GLY A 91 2.50 -5.91 22.83
CA GLY A 91 1.86 -7.04 22.17
C GLY A 91 0.54 -6.70 21.47
N ALA A 92 0.02 -5.47 21.65
CA ALA A 92 -1.09 -4.98 20.86
C ALA A 92 -0.74 -5.00 19.36
N PRO A 93 -1.68 -5.36 18.46
CA PRO A 93 -1.45 -5.29 17.03
C PRO A 93 -1.15 -3.85 16.62
N SER A 94 -0.02 -3.64 15.92
CA SER A 94 0.32 -2.34 15.34
C SER A 94 -0.83 -1.84 14.45
N ILE A 95 -1.32 -0.63 14.74
CA ILE A 95 -2.35 0.03 13.93
C ILE A 95 -1.74 0.31 12.56
N PRO A 96 -2.36 -0.18 11.48
CA PRO A 96 -1.77 -0.07 10.18
C PRO A 96 -1.83 1.38 9.70
N LYS A 97 -0.77 1.84 9.05
CA LYS A 97 -0.67 3.24 8.64
C LYS A 97 -1.64 3.55 7.50
N PRO A 98 -2.15 4.80 7.41
CA PRO A 98 -3.20 5.17 6.47
C PRO A 98 -2.63 5.49 5.07
N TYR A 99 -1.59 4.77 4.64
CA TYR A 99 -1.01 4.96 3.32
C TYR A 99 -0.31 3.69 2.79
N VAL A 100 -0.14 3.65 1.47
CA VAL A 100 0.73 2.71 0.76
C VAL A 100 1.53 3.49 -0.28
N ILE A 101 2.82 3.19 -0.44
CA ILE A 101 3.58 3.65 -1.60
C ILE A 101 3.71 2.47 -2.55
N LYS A 102 3.15 2.55 -3.75
CA LYS A 102 3.43 1.58 -4.83
C LYS A 102 4.67 2.07 -5.57
N PRO A 103 5.85 1.47 -5.33
CA PRO A 103 7.08 1.93 -5.95
C PRO A 103 7.07 1.66 -7.47
N PRO A 104 8.02 2.23 -8.24
CA PRO A 104 8.19 1.88 -9.64
C PRO A 104 8.36 0.36 -9.79
N LYS A 105 7.58 -0.26 -10.68
CA LYS A 105 7.57 -1.73 -10.89
C LYS A 105 8.84 -2.27 -11.53
N THR A 106 9.66 -1.42 -12.16
CA THR A 106 10.93 -1.82 -12.77
C THR A 106 11.88 -2.45 -11.73
N ILE A 107 12.53 -3.55 -12.12
CA ILE A 107 13.59 -4.19 -11.30
C ILE A 107 14.97 -3.56 -11.54
N ASN A 108 15.10 -2.66 -12.52
CA ASN A 108 16.36 -2.04 -12.89
C ASN A 108 16.94 -1.31 -11.68
N SER A 109 18.17 -1.65 -11.33
CA SER A 109 18.90 -1.03 -10.21
C SER A 109 19.62 0.23 -10.62
N HIS A 110 19.99 0.37 -11.90
CA HIS A 110 20.62 1.55 -12.46
C HIS A 110 19.64 2.24 -13.40
N MET A 111 19.38 3.51 -13.15
CA MET A 111 18.52 4.37 -13.95
C MET A 111 19.32 5.63 -14.28
N LEU A 112 19.24 6.09 -15.52
CA LEU A 112 20.04 7.20 -16.01
C LEU A 112 19.36 8.54 -15.75
N GLU A 113 20.14 9.61 -15.82
CA GLU A 113 19.59 10.96 -15.88
C GLU A 113 18.65 11.09 -17.10
N GLY A 114 17.51 11.74 -16.90
CA GLY A 114 16.46 11.86 -17.91
C GLY A 114 15.49 10.67 -17.97
N ASP A 115 15.77 9.55 -17.30
CA ASP A 115 14.82 8.43 -17.25
C ASP A 115 13.54 8.85 -16.51
N ALA A 116 12.40 8.53 -17.12
CA ALA A 116 11.10 8.67 -16.49
C ALA A 116 10.84 7.51 -15.53
N PHE A 117 10.15 7.79 -14.44
CA PHE A 117 9.61 6.77 -13.56
C PHE A 117 8.32 7.24 -12.89
N ASP A 118 7.47 6.28 -12.58
CA ASP A 118 6.21 6.49 -11.88
C ASP A 118 6.15 5.75 -10.55
N PHE A 119 5.38 6.30 -9.62
CA PHE A 119 4.98 5.62 -8.40
C PHE A 119 3.61 6.11 -7.95
N HIS A 120 2.93 5.34 -7.12
CA HIS A 120 1.66 5.76 -6.55
C HIS A 120 1.77 5.97 -5.04
N LEU A 121 1.05 6.97 -4.54
CA LEU A 121 0.74 7.12 -3.13
C LEU A 121 -0.75 6.82 -2.94
N LEU A 122 -1.07 5.75 -2.22
CA LEU A 122 -2.42 5.52 -1.72
C LEU A 122 -2.57 6.17 -0.35
N LEU A 123 -3.68 6.85 -0.10
CA LEU A 123 -4.02 7.47 1.18
C LEU A 123 -5.42 7.01 1.63
N PHE A 124 -5.56 6.71 2.92
CA PHE A 124 -6.78 6.13 3.50
C PHE A 124 -7.44 7.05 4.54
N GLY A 125 -8.71 7.40 4.32
CA GLY A 125 -9.51 8.26 5.16
C GLY A 125 -9.13 9.74 5.07
N ASP A 126 -9.31 10.44 6.18
CA ASP A 126 -9.14 11.90 6.24
C ASP A 126 -7.73 12.41 5.92
N VAL A 127 -6.71 11.56 5.88
CA VAL A 127 -5.35 12.01 5.49
C VAL A 127 -5.28 12.45 4.03
N ASN A 128 -6.27 12.12 3.19
CA ASN A 128 -6.41 12.67 1.84
C ASN A 128 -6.52 14.20 1.83
N LYS A 129 -7.06 14.82 2.90
CA LYS A 129 -7.13 16.28 3.06
C LYS A 129 -5.75 16.92 3.20
N GLU A 130 -4.74 16.12 3.55
CA GLU A 130 -3.37 16.54 3.80
C GLU A 130 -2.46 16.33 2.58
N LEU A 131 -3.03 16.02 1.41
CA LEU A 131 -2.31 15.80 0.15
C LEU A 131 -1.25 16.87 -0.15
N PRO A 132 -1.49 18.19 0.03
CA PRO A 132 -0.49 19.21 -0.24
C PRO A 132 0.83 18.99 0.51
N TYR A 133 0.78 18.52 1.76
CA TYR A 133 1.98 18.23 2.55
C TYR A 133 2.76 17.04 1.99
N PHE A 134 2.06 16.02 1.47
CA PHE A 134 2.70 14.86 0.86
C PHE A 134 3.32 15.21 -0.49
N VAL A 135 2.62 15.97 -1.33
CA VAL A 135 3.15 16.49 -2.60
C VAL A 135 4.43 17.28 -2.34
N TYR A 136 4.37 18.26 -1.44
CA TYR A 136 5.55 19.06 -1.10
C TYR A 136 6.69 18.21 -0.52
N ALA A 137 6.38 17.23 0.32
CA ALA A 137 7.39 16.30 0.83
C ALA A 137 8.07 15.50 -0.29
N PHE A 138 7.35 15.05 -1.32
CA PHE A 138 7.93 14.36 -2.47
C PHE A 138 8.73 15.29 -3.39
N SER A 139 8.30 16.53 -3.61
CA SER A 139 9.10 17.54 -4.31
C SER A 139 10.43 17.80 -3.58
N GLU A 140 10.41 17.88 -2.25
CA GLU A 140 11.63 18.01 -1.44
C GLU A 140 12.55 16.78 -1.51
N ILE A 141 11.97 15.58 -1.60
CA ILE A 141 12.76 14.36 -1.83
C ILE A 141 13.47 14.43 -3.17
N GLY A 142 12.81 14.97 -4.21
CA GLY A 142 13.41 15.19 -5.53
C GLY A 142 14.70 16.02 -5.46
N ASN A 143 14.72 17.05 -4.62
CA ASN A 143 15.90 17.91 -4.40
C ASN A 143 17.01 17.21 -3.58
N LEU A 144 16.63 16.50 -2.51
CA LEU A 144 17.58 15.83 -1.59
C LEU A 144 18.18 14.55 -2.18
N GLY A 145 17.38 13.89 -3.00
CA GLY A 145 17.70 12.69 -3.73
C GLY A 145 17.46 11.36 -3.00
N ILE A 146 17.43 10.31 -3.81
CA ILE A 146 17.12 8.93 -3.43
C ILE A 146 18.27 7.97 -3.71
N GLY A 147 18.19 6.77 -3.14
CA GLY A 147 19.13 5.69 -3.44
C GLY A 147 20.52 5.85 -2.85
N LYS A 148 21.46 5.08 -3.39
CA LYS A 148 22.88 5.15 -3.04
C LYS A 148 23.50 6.44 -3.59
N ARG A 149 24.60 6.89 -2.98
CA ARG A 149 25.37 8.01 -3.50
C ARG A 149 26.24 7.56 -4.67
N ILE A 150 26.27 8.37 -5.71
CA ILE A 150 27.16 8.29 -6.87
C ILE A 150 27.92 9.62 -6.90
N ASP A 151 29.25 9.57 -6.89
CA ASP A 151 30.11 10.76 -6.84
C ASP A 151 29.70 11.79 -5.78
N GLY A 152 29.39 11.29 -4.58
CA GLY A 152 29.01 12.11 -3.41
C GLY A 152 27.55 12.55 -3.37
N HIS A 153 26.78 12.34 -4.45
CA HIS A 153 25.41 12.85 -4.59
C HIS A 153 24.39 11.72 -4.62
N ARG A 154 23.18 11.96 -4.11
CA ARG A 154 22.03 11.06 -4.33
C ARG A 154 21.30 11.47 -5.60
N ALA A 155 20.60 10.52 -6.21
CA ALA A 155 19.83 10.74 -7.43
C ALA A 155 18.69 11.74 -7.18
N GLY A 156 18.68 12.85 -7.90
CA GLY A 156 17.59 13.83 -7.84
C GLY A 156 16.49 13.47 -8.83
N PHE A 157 15.29 14.02 -8.62
CA PHE A 157 14.21 13.95 -9.60
C PHE A 157 13.27 15.15 -9.49
N VAL A 158 12.49 15.37 -10.53
CA VAL A 158 11.37 16.32 -10.54
C VAL A 158 10.06 15.53 -10.57
N VAL A 159 9.06 15.98 -9.81
CA VAL A 159 7.67 15.51 -9.94
C VAL A 159 7.03 16.33 -11.06
N ASN A 160 6.89 15.75 -12.25
CA ASN A 160 6.37 16.46 -13.41
C ASN A 160 4.85 16.69 -13.29
N GLU A 161 4.13 15.64 -12.96
CA GLU A 161 2.67 15.63 -12.86
C GLU A 161 2.21 14.71 -11.72
N ILE A 162 1.06 15.02 -11.14
CA ILE A 162 0.32 14.08 -10.29
C ILE A 162 -1.07 13.92 -10.86
N LEU A 163 -1.49 12.66 -11.02
CA LEU A 163 -2.80 12.31 -11.52
C LEU A 163 -3.64 11.66 -10.42
N HIS A 164 -4.94 11.90 -10.47
CA HIS A 164 -5.97 11.21 -9.69
C HIS A 164 -7.15 10.91 -10.60
N ASN A 165 -7.61 9.66 -10.65
CA ASN A 165 -8.65 9.20 -11.58
C ASN A 165 -8.38 9.62 -13.05
N GLU A 166 -7.12 9.47 -13.50
CA GLU A 166 -6.64 9.86 -14.84
C GLU A 166 -6.65 11.37 -15.14
N GLU A 167 -7.09 12.21 -14.21
CA GLU A 167 -7.04 13.68 -14.32
C GLU A 167 -5.76 14.23 -13.70
N VAL A 168 -5.11 15.17 -14.38
CA VAL A 168 -3.94 15.89 -13.85
C VAL A 168 -4.41 16.87 -12.78
N ILE A 169 -3.92 16.68 -11.55
CA ILE A 169 -4.26 17.52 -10.40
C ILE A 169 -3.11 18.42 -9.94
N TYR A 170 -1.91 18.21 -10.45
CA TYR A 170 -0.70 19.00 -10.16
C TYR A 170 0.26 18.93 -11.35
N THR A 171 0.97 20.03 -11.62
CA THR A 171 2.11 20.08 -12.54
C THR A 171 3.29 20.82 -11.90
N ASP A 172 4.53 20.51 -12.32
CA ASP A 172 5.73 21.23 -11.87
C ASP A 172 5.73 22.71 -12.31
N GLU A 173 5.03 23.04 -13.40
CA GLU A 173 4.89 24.41 -13.89
C GLU A 173 4.04 25.26 -12.93
N GLU A 174 2.85 24.77 -12.58
CA GLU A 174 1.90 25.51 -11.74
C GLU A 174 2.23 25.41 -10.24
N LYS A 175 2.94 24.35 -9.82
CA LYS A 175 3.32 24.04 -8.43
C LYS A 175 2.17 24.10 -7.44
N THR A 176 0.96 23.94 -7.92
CA THR A 176 -0.27 24.02 -7.14
C THR A 176 -1.15 22.82 -7.46
N LEU A 177 -1.89 22.38 -6.44
CA LEU A 177 -2.94 21.39 -6.62
C LEU A 177 -4.19 22.10 -7.13
N THR A 178 -4.90 21.46 -8.06
CA THR A 178 -6.22 21.92 -8.49
C THR A 178 -7.18 22.00 -7.29
N GLY A 179 -8.17 22.89 -7.31
CA GLY A 179 -9.16 22.92 -6.22
C GLY A 179 -10.04 21.68 -6.25
N GLY A 180 -10.29 21.04 -5.11
CA GLY A 180 -11.24 19.92 -5.03
C GLY A 180 -11.06 19.01 -3.80
N THR A 181 -12.01 18.10 -3.61
CA THR A 181 -11.86 16.97 -2.69
C THR A 181 -11.31 15.78 -3.46
N TYR A 182 -10.17 15.26 -3.00
CA TYR A 182 -9.51 14.13 -3.64
C TYR A 182 -9.79 12.82 -2.89
N GLY A 183 -9.91 11.74 -3.64
CA GLY A 183 -10.23 10.42 -3.14
C GLY A 183 -11.69 10.03 -3.37
N ASN A 184 -11.90 8.73 -3.53
CA ASN A 184 -13.21 8.15 -3.76
C ASN A 184 -13.65 7.43 -2.48
N SER A 185 -14.92 7.56 -2.09
CA SER A 185 -15.45 6.72 -1.02
C SER A 185 -15.56 5.28 -1.52
N VAL A 186 -14.96 4.34 -0.78
CA VAL A 186 -15.04 2.91 -1.06
C VAL A 186 -15.64 2.17 0.13
N GLY A 187 -16.27 1.04 -0.15
CA GLY A 187 -16.90 0.17 0.85
C GLY A 187 -17.05 -1.24 0.32
N LEU A 188 -17.66 -2.11 1.12
CA LEU A 188 -18.05 -3.45 0.68
C LEU A 188 -19.31 -3.35 -0.19
N GLY A 189 -19.11 -3.13 -1.49
CA GLY A 189 -20.19 -3.14 -2.48
C GLY A 189 -20.46 -4.54 -3.05
N LYS A 190 -21.46 -4.67 -3.91
CA LYS A 190 -21.69 -5.90 -4.67
C LYS A 190 -20.61 -6.05 -5.74
N THR A 191 -20.02 -7.24 -5.84
CA THR A 191 -19.14 -7.60 -6.96
C THR A 191 -19.87 -8.63 -7.83
N PRO A 192 -19.98 -8.43 -9.15
CA PRO A 192 -20.59 -9.42 -10.04
C PRO A 192 -19.91 -10.79 -9.89
N ALA A 193 -20.71 -11.84 -9.73
CA ALA A 193 -20.26 -13.21 -9.58
C ALA A 193 -21.08 -14.15 -10.48
N PRO A 194 -20.53 -15.30 -10.90
CA PRO A 194 -21.34 -16.44 -11.30
C PRO A 194 -22.27 -16.82 -10.13
N LYS A 195 -23.58 -16.87 -10.37
CA LYS A 195 -24.55 -17.25 -9.34
C LYS A 195 -24.63 -18.76 -9.21
N ASP A 196 -24.71 -19.23 -7.97
CA ASP A 196 -25.12 -20.59 -7.59
C ASP A 196 -24.24 -21.76 -8.09
N GLU A 197 -23.06 -21.49 -8.66
CA GLU A 197 -22.10 -22.52 -9.09
C GLU A 197 -20.70 -22.27 -8.51
N PRO A 198 -19.95 -23.31 -8.11
CA PRO A 198 -18.53 -23.17 -7.79
C PRO A 198 -17.75 -22.69 -9.01
N PHE A 199 -16.87 -21.71 -8.82
CA PHE A 199 -16.03 -21.16 -9.88
C PHE A 199 -14.59 -21.02 -9.40
N VAL A 200 -13.70 -20.61 -10.31
CA VAL A 200 -12.29 -20.39 -9.99
C VAL A 200 -12.00 -18.89 -9.88
N VAL A 201 -11.33 -18.49 -8.80
CA VAL A 201 -10.70 -17.18 -8.68
C VAL A 201 -9.19 -17.36 -8.70
N GLN A 202 -8.54 -16.81 -9.71
CA GLN A 202 -7.09 -16.77 -9.81
C GLN A 202 -6.58 -15.50 -9.12
N VAL A 203 -5.64 -15.66 -8.19
CA VAL A 203 -4.98 -14.57 -7.48
C VAL A 203 -3.52 -14.48 -7.91
N PHE A 204 -3.08 -13.30 -8.34
CA PHE A 204 -1.70 -13.01 -8.68
C PHE A 204 -1.09 -12.06 -7.67
N LEU A 205 0.04 -12.44 -7.06
CA LEU A 205 0.78 -11.61 -6.14
C LEU A 205 1.70 -10.66 -6.92
N GLU A 206 1.22 -9.44 -7.17
CA GLU A 206 1.94 -8.38 -7.89
C GLU A 206 3.17 -7.88 -7.13
N THR A 207 3.10 -7.91 -5.80
CA THR A 207 4.28 -7.71 -4.94
C THR A 207 4.34 -8.76 -3.84
N PRO A 208 5.53 -9.05 -3.28
CA PRO A 208 5.68 -10.13 -2.31
C PRO A 208 4.73 -9.99 -1.11
N LEU A 209 3.91 -11.01 -0.88
CA LEU A 209 2.95 -11.08 0.21
C LEU A 209 3.62 -11.61 1.48
N ARG A 210 3.50 -10.86 2.57
CA ARG A 210 4.15 -11.20 3.85
C ARG A 210 3.11 -11.46 4.94
N LEU A 211 2.84 -12.72 5.20
CA LEU A 211 1.93 -13.17 6.26
C LEU A 211 2.68 -13.92 7.36
N LYS A 212 2.13 -13.92 8.58
CA LYS A 212 2.62 -14.76 9.67
C LYS A 212 1.62 -15.91 9.81
N PHE A 213 1.96 -17.07 9.27
CA PHE A 213 1.14 -18.28 9.39
C PHE A 213 2.06 -19.50 9.48
N GLY A 214 1.81 -20.38 10.45
CA GLY A 214 2.45 -21.70 10.52
C GLY A 214 3.93 -21.80 10.88
N ASN A 215 4.69 -20.74 11.19
CA ASN A 215 6.14 -20.78 11.52
C ASN A 215 7.06 -21.48 10.48
N HIS A 216 6.53 -21.90 9.33
CA HIS A 216 7.24 -22.62 8.28
C HIS A 216 7.41 -21.75 7.04
N LEU A 217 8.57 -21.87 6.39
CA LEU A 217 8.94 -21.18 5.15
C LEU A 217 8.40 -21.96 3.93
N GLN A 218 7.11 -22.28 3.92
CA GLN A 218 6.46 -22.87 2.75
C GLN A 218 5.66 -21.80 2.03
N ALA A 219 5.76 -21.75 0.71
CA ALA A 219 5.04 -20.80 -0.13
C ALA A 219 3.58 -21.22 -0.34
N ASP A 220 2.91 -21.64 0.72
CA ASP A 220 1.49 -22.00 0.66
C ASP A 220 0.65 -20.79 1.06
N LEU A 221 -0.45 -20.58 0.32
CA LEU A 221 -1.45 -19.60 0.66
C LEU A 221 -2.84 -20.25 0.61
N PRO A 222 -3.27 -20.94 1.68
CA PRO A 222 -4.64 -21.41 1.77
C PRO A 222 -5.62 -20.24 1.74
N PHE A 223 -6.78 -20.40 1.11
CA PHE A 223 -7.73 -19.30 0.88
C PHE A 223 -8.13 -18.57 2.17
N HIS A 224 -8.44 -19.33 3.23
CA HIS A 224 -8.78 -18.77 4.54
C HIS A 224 -7.66 -17.91 5.15
N VAL A 225 -6.39 -18.09 4.78
CA VAL A 225 -5.26 -17.28 5.26
C VAL A 225 -5.29 -15.90 4.58
N LEU A 226 -5.53 -15.86 3.27
CA LEU A 226 -5.72 -14.63 2.52
C LEU A 226 -6.94 -13.85 3.03
N ILE A 227 -8.09 -14.52 3.19
CA ILE A 227 -9.32 -13.91 3.69
C ILE A 227 -9.16 -13.35 5.10
N ARG A 228 -8.49 -14.07 6.02
CA ARG A 228 -8.18 -13.52 7.36
C ARG A 228 -7.32 -12.26 7.28
N ALA A 229 -6.33 -12.24 6.38
CA ALA A 229 -5.47 -11.07 6.20
C ALA A 229 -6.24 -9.87 5.65
N ALA A 230 -7.11 -10.10 4.67
CA ALA A 230 -7.99 -9.11 4.07
C ALA A 230 -8.98 -8.53 5.09
N LEU A 231 -9.76 -9.40 5.76
CA LEU A 231 -10.75 -8.99 6.76
C LEU A 231 -10.13 -8.15 7.87
N ARG A 232 -8.98 -8.57 8.42
CA ARG A 232 -8.27 -7.80 9.45
C ARG A 232 -7.81 -6.44 8.93
N ARG A 233 -7.34 -6.37 7.68
CA ARG A 233 -6.88 -5.11 7.08
C ARG A 233 -8.06 -4.15 6.91
N ILE A 234 -9.16 -4.65 6.35
CA ILE A 234 -10.39 -3.89 6.09
C ILE A 234 -10.96 -3.38 7.42
N SER A 235 -11.21 -4.27 8.39
CA SER A 235 -11.81 -3.89 9.67
C SER A 235 -11.00 -2.82 10.38
N THR A 236 -9.68 -3.00 10.45
CA THR A 236 -8.81 -2.05 11.16
C THR A 236 -8.72 -0.71 10.43
N LEU A 237 -8.66 -0.69 9.09
CA LEU A 237 -8.63 0.59 8.35
C LEU A 237 -9.93 1.35 8.48
N PHE A 238 -11.05 0.68 8.28
CA PHE A 238 -12.37 1.30 8.30
C PHE A 238 -12.72 1.81 9.70
N ASN A 239 -12.38 1.06 10.74
CA ASN A 239 -12.57 1.51 12.13
C ASN A 239 -11.72 2.74 12.48
N GLN A 240 -10.50 2.85 11.93
CA GLN A 240 -9.56 3.91 12.30
C GLN A 240 -9.64 5.15 11.40
N TYR A 241 -10.02 4.97 10.14
CA TYR A 241 -9.93 6.01 9.11
C TYR A 241 -11.19 6.14 8.25
N GLY A 242 -12.16 5.22 8.40
CA GLY A 242 -13.46 5.28 7.73
C GLY A 242 -14.60 5.60 8.70
N GLU A 243 -15.82 5.27 8.28
CA GLU A 243 -17.06 5.52 9.02
C GLU A 243 -17.37 4.44 10.07
N GLY A 244 -16.43 3.53 10.36
CA GLY A 244 -16.57 2.45 11.33
C GLY A 244 -16.25 1.07 10.77
N GLU A 245 -16.02 0.09 11.64
CA GLU A 245 -15.80 -1.30 11.23
C GLU A 245 -17.01 -1.87 10.46
N PRO A 246 -16.81 -2.54 9.31
CA PRO A 246 -17.92 -3.18 8.61
C PRO A 246 -18.57 -4.27 9.45
N ASP A 247 -19.90 -4.27 9.48
CA ASP A 247 -20.69 -5.28 10.17
C ASP A 247 -20.72 -6.59 9.36
N LEU A 248 -19.79 -7.50 9.69
CA LEU A 248 -19.60 -8.77 9.01
C LEU A 248 -19.58 -9.94 10.01
N ASP A 249 -20.03 -11.11 9.56
CA ASP A 249 -19.79 -12.38 10.24
C ASP A 249 -18.33 -12.84 10.05
N TYR A 250 -17.38 -12.14 10.70
CA TYR A 250 -15.94 -12.43 10.57
C TYR A 250 -15.60 -13.89 10.88
N LYS A 251 -16.24 -14.48 11.90
CA LYS A 251 -15.97 -15.86 12.31
C LYS A 251 -16.50 -16.86 11.30
N GLY A 252 -17.74 -16.70 10.84
CA GLY A 252 -18.32 -17.60 9.85
C GLY A 252 -17.69 -17.45 8.47
N LEU A 253 -17.34 -16.23 8.04
CA LEU A 253 -16.59 -15.99 6.80
C LEU A 253 -15.27 -16.77 6.80
N VAL A 254 -14.50 -16.69 7.89
CA VAL A 254 -13.23 -17.41 8.00
C VAL A 254 -13.44 -18.92 8.00
N LYS A 255 -14.51 -19.42 8.64
CA LYS A 255 -14.85 -20.84 8.64
C LYS A 255 -15.21 -21.34 7.23
N ARG A 256 -16.11 -20.64 6.53
CA ARG A 256 -16.51 -20.97 5.15
C ARG A 256 -15.34 -20.87 4.17
N ALA A 257 -14.42 -19.92 4.38
CA ALA A 257 -13.19 -19.81 3.59
C ALA A 257 -12.24 -21.02 3.75
N GLN A 258 -12.42 -21.89 4.76
CA GLN A 258 -11.65 -23.13 4.89
C GLN A 258 -12.16 -24.23 3.96
N GLU A 259 -13.37 -24.09 3.42
CA GLU A 259 -13.98 -25.05 2.49
C GLU A 259 -13.55 -24.78 1.03
N VAL A 260 -12.88 -23.65 0.78
CA VAL A 260 -12.36 -23.29 -0.54
C VAL A 260 -11.00 -23.94 -0.76
N GLU A 261 -10.86 -24.64 -1.86
CA GLU A 261 -9.67 -25.40 -2.22
C GLU A 261 -8.71 -24.55 -3.04
N ALA A 262 -7.40 -24.70 -2.81
CA ALA A 262 -6.37 -24.21 -3.72
C ALA A 262 -6.07 -25.33 -4.72
N VAL A 263 -6.44 -25.13 -5.99
CA VAL A 263 -6.44 -26.19 -7.02
C VAL A 263 -5.24 -26.14 -7.96
N ASP A 264 -4.63 -24.97 -8.13
CA ASP A 264 -3.34 -24.79 -8.82
C ASP A 264 -2.52 -23.72 -8.11
N SER A 265 -1.20 -23.88 -8.10
CA SER A 265 -0.29 -22.98 -7.39
C SER A 265 1.08 -22.93 -8.05
N ASN A 266 1.49 -21.73 -8.43
CA ASN A 266 2.86 -21.40 -8.83
C ASN A 266 3.51 -20.46 -7.78
N LEU A 267 3.12 -20.63 -6.53
CA LEU A 267 3.64 -19.84 -5.43
C LEU A 267 5.06 -20.27 -5.07
N HIS A 268 5.91 -19.28 -4.80
CA HIS A 268 7.29 -19.50 -4.38
C HIS A 268 7.69 -18.43 -3.36
N TRP A 269 8.67 -18.78 -2.53
CA TRP A 269 9.24 -17.83 -1.59
C TRP A 269 10.29 -16.98 -2.29
N TYR A 270 10.12 -15.66 -2.23
CA TYR A 270 11.06 -14.70 -2.79
C TYR A 270 11.74 -13.91 -1.68
N ASP A 271 13.06 -14.07 -1.56
CA ASP A 271 13.91 -13.30 -0.65
C ASP A 271 14.68 -12.22 -1.39
N TRP A 272 14.68 -11.00 -0.84
CA TRP A 272 15.51 -9.89 -1.34
C TRP A 272 16.25 -9.18 -0.20
N LYS A 273 17.38 -8.56 -0.54
CA LYS A 273 18.17 -7.78 0.42
C LYS A 273 17.57 -6.38 0.58
N ARG A 274 17.34 -5.98 1.84
CA ARG A 274 16.97 -4.61 2.23
C ARG A 274 18.03 -4.01 3.14
N TYR A 275 18.32 -2.72 2.96
CA TYR A 275 19.04 -1.91 3.93
C TYR A 275 18.06 -1.19 4.88
N SER A 276 18.27 -1.30 6.20
CA SER A 276 17.44 -0.65 7.22
C SER A 276 18.16 0.56 7.81
N ASN A 277 17.74 1.78 7.47
CA ASN A 277 18.35 3.01 8.00
C ASN A 277 18.18 3.17 9.53
N ARG A 278 17.13 2.58 10.14
CA ARG A 278 16.90 2.67 11.59
C ARG A 278 17.88 1.81 12.40
N GLN A 279 18.33 0.70 11.82
CA GLN A 279 19.12 -0.33 12.51
C GLN A 279 20.51 -0.51 11.90
N ASP A 280 20.83 0.27 10.87
CA ASP A 280 22.08 0.26 10.10
C ASP A 280 22.56 -1.14 9.70
N LYS A 281 21.63 -1.98 9.24
CA LYS A 281 21.89 -3.39 8.89
C LYS A 281 21.18 -3.78 7.59
N SER A 282 21.85 -4.64 6.81
CA SER A 282 21.23 -5.38 5.72
C SER A 282 20.45 -6.57 6.26
N MET A 283 19.18 -6.69 5.88
CA MET A 283 18.31 -7.80 6.26
C MET A 283 17.74 -8.47 5.01
N LEU A 284 17.54 -9.78 5.06
CA LEU A 284 16.71 -10.48 4.07
C LEU A 284 15.24 -10.20 4.40
N MET A 285 14.50 -9.77 3.39
CA MET A 285 13.06 -9.72 3.43
C MET A 285 12.54 -10.80 2.51
N GLY A 286 11.74 -11.70 3.07
CA GLY A 286 11.06 -12.74 2.33
C GLY A 286 9.55 -12.52 2.29
N GLY A 287 8.92 -13.00 1.22
CA GLY A 287 7.48 -13.06 1.03
C GLY A 287 7.08 -14.06 -0.03
N ILE A 288 5.79 -14.39 -0.09
CA ILE A 288 5.19 -15.27 -1.10
C ILE A 288 5.04 -14.46 -2.39
N SER A 289 5.38 -15.03 -3.54
CA SER A 289 5.18 -14.45 -4.88
C SER A 289 4.66 -15.52 -5.84
N GLY A 290 4.10 -15.14 -6.98
CA GLY A 290 3.49 -16.05 -7.95
C GLY A 290 1.96 -15.95 -7.98
N SER A 291 1.30 -17.03 -8.35
CA SER A 291 -0.16 -17.10 -8.46
C SER A 291 -0.73 -18.38 -7.83
N VAL A 292 -2.01 -18.32 -7.47
CA VAL A 292 -2.77 -19.45 -6.92
C VAL A 292 -4.22 -19.37 -7.37
N ASP A 293 -4.79 -20.52 -7.72
CA ASP A 293 -6.16 -20.67 -8.17
C ASP A 293 -6.99 -21.27 -7.03
N TYR A 294 -8.06 -20.58 -6.67
CA TYR A 294 -9.00 -21.03 -5.65
C TYR A 294 -10.30 -21.50 -6.31
N PHE A 295 -10.78 -22.67 -5.92
CA PHE A 295 -12.04 -23.24 -6.41
C PHE A 295 -13.02 -23.43 -5.25
N GLY A 296 -14.28 -23.03 -5.47
CA GLY A 296 -15.36 -23.24 -4.50
C GLY A 296 -16.46 -22.20 -4.59
N LYS A 297 -17.23 -22.06 -3.51
CA LYS A 297 -18.26 -21.03 -3.37
C LYS A 297 -17.62 -19.68 -3.01
N LEU A 298 -17.27 -18.91 -4.04
CA LEU A 298 -16.42 -17.72 -3.90
C LEU A 298 -17.18 -16.38 -3.92
N GLU A 299 -18.47 -16.38 -4.26
CA GLU A 299 -19.31 -15.18 -4.43
C GLU A 299 -19.24 -14.24 -3.22
N GLU A 300 -19.43 -14.77 -2.00
CA GLU A 300 -19.43 -13.96 -0.77
C GLU A 300 -18.08 -13.29 -0.46
N PHE A 301 -16.98 -13.79 -1.05
CA PHE A 301 -15.64 -13.30 -0.81
C PHE A 301 -15.18 -12.26 -1.85
N LEU A 302 -15.87 -12.14 -2.99
CA LEU A 302 -15.45 -11.22 -4.05
C LEU A 302 -15.39 -9.75 -3.60
N PRO A 303 -16.38 -9.19 -2.87
CA PRO A 303 -16.29 -7.83 -2.33
C PRO A 303 -15.09 -7.62 -1.40
N ILE A 304 -14.79 -8.62 -0.56
CA ILE A 304 -13.67 -8.59 0.39
C ILE A 304 -12.35 -8.58 -0.39
N LEU A 305 -12.22 -9.43 -1.40
CA LEU A 305 -11.02 -9.54 -2.22
C LEU A 305 -10.81 -8.29 -3.09
N ARG A 306 -11.85 -7.72 -3.70
CA ARG A 306 -11.74 -6.46 -4.47
C ARG A 306 -11.28 -5.30 -3.60
N LEU A 307 -11.84 -5.18 -2.40
CA LEU A 307 -11.41 -4.15 -1.47
C LEU A 307 -9.97 -4.39 -0.98
N ALA A 308 -9.60 -5.65 -0.74
CA ALA A 308 -8.24 -5.99 -0.33
C ALA A 308 -7.18 -5.80 -1.44
N GLU A 309 -7.54 -6.00 -2.71
CA GLU A 309 -6.73 -5.68 -3.90
C GLU A 309 -6.35 -4.19 -3.91
N LEU A 310 -7.29 -3.29 -3.57
CA LEU A 310 -7.02 -1.86 -3.42
C LEU A 310 -6.14 -1.53 -2.20
N LEU A 311 -6.38 -2.17 -1.05
CA LEU A 311 -5.80 -1.76 0.23
C LEU A 311 -4.45 -2.41 0.57
N HIS A 312 -4.04 -3.40 -0.24
CA HIS A 312 -2.94 -4.33 0.02
C HIS A 312 -3.13 -5.12 1.32
N VAL A 313 -2.51 -6.29 1.41
CA VAL A 313 -2.66 -7.16 2.59
C VAL A 313 -1.33 -7.63 3.18
N GLY A 314 -1.34 -7.95 4.47
CA GLY A 314 -0.16 -8.47 5.17
C GLY A 314 0.74 -7.40 5.76
N LYS A 315 2.03 -7.73 5.93
CA LYS A 315 3.00 -6.89 6.63
C LYS A 315 3.72 -5.94 5.67
N GLN A 316 3.99 -4.73 6.16
CA GLN A 316 4.76 -3.71 5.46
C GLN A 316 4.14 -3.26 4.13
N THR A 317 2.82 -3.18 4.09
CA THR A 317 2.05 -2.58 2.99
C THR A 317 2.48 -1.14 2.68
N THR A 318 2.98 -0.37 3.67
CA THR A 318 3.54 0.98 3.44
C THR A 318 4.74 1.00 2.48
N PHE A 319 5.37 -0.15 2.20
CA PHE A 319 6.43 -0.27 1.19
C PHE A 319 5.89 -0.71 -0.17
N GLY A 320 4.59 -0.88 -0.34
CA GLY A 320 3.96 -1.42 -1.56
C GLY A 320 3.81 -2.94 -1.57
N LEU A 321 4.17 -3.63 -0.48
CA LEU A 321 4.09 -5.08 -0.40
C LEU A 321 2.64 -5.56 -0.24
N GLY A 322 2.39 -6.81 -0.64
CA GLY A 322 1.07 -7.45 -0.54
C GLY A 322 0.03 -6.86 -1.49
N GLU A 323 0.47 -6.24 -2.59
CA GLU A 323 -0.39 -5.97 -3.74
C GLU A 323 -0.71 -7.32 -4.40
N PHE A 324 -1.97 -7.53 -4.70
CA PHE A 324 -2.40 -8.67 -5.49
C PHE A 324 -3.52 -8.21 -6.42
N ARG A 325 -3.71 -8.92 -7.52
CA ARG A 325 -4.88 -8.79 -8.38
C ARG A 325 -5.63 -10.11 -8.43
N MET A 326 -6.91 -10.03 -8.77
CA MET A 326 -7.72 -11.24 -8.97
C MET A 326 -8.52 -11.23 -10.27
N GLU A 327 -8.66 -12.43 -10.83
CA GLU A 327 -9.46 -12.71 -12.03
C GLU A 327 -10.47 -13.82 -11.70
N VAL A 328 -11.73 -13.60 -12.11
CA VAL A 328 -12.79 -14.60 -11.98
C VAL A 328 -12.81 -15.39 -13.29
N MET A 329 -12.50 -16.67 -13.20
CA MET A 329 -12.51 -17.59 -14.34
C MET A 329 -13.90 -18.23 -14.42
N ARG A 330 -14.42 -18.36 -15.65
CA ARG A 330 -15.68 -19.05 -15.93
C ARG A 330 -15.45 -20.49 -16.31
#